data_AF-A0A838DZX6-F1
#
_entry.id   AF-A0A838DZX6-F1
#
_cell.length_a   1.000
_cell.length_b   1.000
_cell.length_c   1.000
_cell.angle_alpha   90.00
_cell.angle_beta   90.00
_cell.angle_gamma   90.00
#
_symmetry.space_group_name_H-M   'P 1'
#
loop_
_entity.id
_entity.type
_entity.pdbx_description
1 polymer ?
#
loop_
_entity_poly.entity_id
_entity_poly.type
_entity_poly.pdbx_seq_one_letter_code
_entity_poly.pdbx_strand_id
1 'polypeptide(L)'
;MGEAFDRLRQAVAAHPQVAVGLLDIIGSLAADLEAAGLPRRSQPLWRQARLVLASAEAAEGVLDEDLAPLRRVAGRYGLTV
;
A
#
# COMPACT_ATOMS: atom_id res chain seq x y z
N MET A 1 -17.01 -7.59 -2.14
CA MET A 1 -16.19 -6.38 -2.37
C MET A 1 -14.69 -6.61 -2.06
N GLY A 2 -14.16 -7.85 -2.21
CA GLY A 2 -12.73 -8.15 -1.96
C GLY A 2 -11.95 -8.50 -3.23
N GLU A 3 -12.61 -9.11 -4.21
CA GLU A 3 -11.98 -9.71 -5.38
C GLU A 3 -11.27 -8.69 -6.30
N ALA A 4 -11.81 -7.49 -6.46
CA ALA A 4 -11.19 -6.45 -7.28
C ALA A 4 -9.90 -5.91 -6.64
N PHE A 5 -9.88 -5.75 -5.32
CA PHE A 5 -8.69 -5.30 -4.61
C PHE A 5 -7.62 -6.39 -4.58
N ASP A 6 -8.02 -7.66 -4.40
CA ASP A 6 -7.09 -8.78 -4.44
C ASP A 6 -6.44 -8.96 -5.82
N ARG A 7 -7.21 -8.82 -6.91
CA ARG A 7 -6.66 -8.82 -8.28
C ARG A 7 -5.70 -7.66 -8.50
N LEU A 8 -6.07 -6.46 -8.04
CA LEU A 8 -5.18 -5.30 -8.13
C LEU A 8 -3.89 -5.55 -7.36
N ARG A 9 -3.98 -5.99 -6.11
CA ARG A 9 -2.83 -6.31 -5.26
C ARG A 9 -1.90 -7.36 -5.90
N GLN A 10 -2.44 -8.41 -6.51
CA GLN A 10 -1.66 -9.42 -7.22
C GLN A 10 -0.98 -8.86 -8.47
N ALA A 11 -1.69 -8.09 -9.29
CA ALA A 11 -1.12 -7.46 -10.47
C ALA A 11 0.01 -6.48 -10.12
N VAL A 12 -0.16 -5.77 -9.01
CA VAL A 12 0.75 -4.74 -8.54
C VAL A 12 2.03 -5.33 -7.91
N ALA A 13 1.97 -6.55 -7.37
CA ALA A 13 3.12 -7.24 -6.78
C ALA A 13 4.29 -7.38 -7.78
N ALA A 14 4.00 -7.69 -9.05
CA ALA A 14 5.01 -7.79 -10.11
C ALA A 14 5.44 -6.42 -10.71
N HIS A 15 4.84 -5.31 -10.24
CA HIS A 15 5.08 -3.97 -10.77
C HIS A 15 5.32 -2.96 -9.64
N PRO A 16 6.56 -2.90 -9.11
CA PRO A 16 6.89 -2.09 -7.92
C PRO A 16 6.52 -0.61 -8.04
N GLN A 17 6.64 -0.01 -9.23
CA GLN A 17 6.23 1.38 -9.44
C GLN A 17 4.71 1.60 -9.32
N VAL A 18 3.91 0.61 -9.73
CA VAL A 18 2.46 0.65 -9.53
C VAL A 18 2.15 0.48 -8.03
N ALA A 19 2.92 -0.35 -7.32
CA ALA A 19 2.77 -0.55 -5.88
C ALA A 19 3.03 0.74 -5.11
N VAL A 20 4.04 1.50 -5.53
CA VAL A 20 4.36 2.82 -4.97
C VAL A 20 3.17 3.76 -5.12
N GLY A 21 2.63 3.91 -6.33
CA GLY A 21 1.51 4.82 -6.58
C GLY A 21 0.25 4.40 -5.82
N LEU A 22 -0.07 3.11 -5.82
CA LEU A 22 -1.22 2.59 -5.09
C LEU A 22 -1.09 2.79 -3.58
N LEU A 23 0.09 2.51 -3.01
CA LEU A 23 0.37 2.71 -1.60
C LEU A 23 0.23 4.18 -1.22
N ASP A 24 0.73 5.09 -2.06
CA ASP A 24 0.66 6.53 -1.81
C ASP A 24 -0.78 7.04 -1.82
N ILE A 25 -1.59 6.61 -2.80
CA ILE A 25 -3.02 6.96 -2.89
C ILE A 25 -3.78 6.47 -1.66
N ILE A 26 -3.60 5.21 -1.27
CA ILE A 26 -4.30 4.63 -0.12
C ILE A 26 -3.87 5.33 1.17
N GLY A 27 -2.56 5.57 1.35
CA GLY A 27 -2.02 6.25 2.51
C GLY A 27 -2.54 7.70 2.65
N SER A 28 -2.56 8.45 1.55
CA SER A 28 -3.11 9.82 1.53
C SER A 28 -4.59 9.82 1.89
N LEU A 29 -5.40 8.94 1.28
CA LEU A 29 -6.83 8.86 1.59
C LEU A 29 -7.09 8.46 3.05
N ALA A 30 -6.28 7.56 3.60
CA ALA A 30 -6.39 7.16 4.99
C ALA A 30 -6.05 8.32 5.95
N ALA A 31 -4.97 9.06 5.66
CA ALA A 31 -4.58 10.24 6.43
C ALA A 31 -5.63 11.36 6.36
N ASP A 32 -6.20 11.62 5.18
CA ASP A 32 -7.26 12.62 5.00
C ASP A 32 -8.51 12.27 5.81
N LEU A 33 -8.88 10.99 5.86
CA LEU A 33 -10.00 10.51 6.67
C LEU A 33 -9.72 10.65 8.17
N GLU A 34 -8.49 10.45 8.63
CA GLU A 34 -8.12 10.68 10.03
C GLU A 34 -8.16 12.17 10.39
N ALA A 35 -7.62 13.02 9.53
CA ALA A 35 -7.69 14.47 9.68
C ALA A 35 -9.14 14.98 9.70
N ALA A 36 -10.04 14.33 8.95
CA ALA A 36 -11.46 14.63 8.94
C ALA A 36 -12.24 14.04 10.15
N GLY A 37 -11.57 13.39 11.10
CA GLY A 37 -12.22 12.78 12.28
C GLY A 37 -13.02 11.51 11.96
N LEU A 38 -12.67 10.79 10.89
CA LEU A 38 -13.33 9.56 10.42
C LEU A 38 -12.44 8.31 10.56
N PRO A 39 -11.88 7.99 11.75
CA PRO A 39 -10.91 6.91 11.91
C PRO A 39 -11.47 5.51 11.60
N ARG A 40 -12.78 5.31 11.76
CA ARG A 40 -13.43 4.04 11.36
C ARG A 40 -13.38 3.80 9.85
N ARG A 41 -13.29 4.86 9.05
CA ARG A 41 -13.17 4.79 7.59
C ARG A 41 -11.71 4.69 7.14
N SER A 42 -10.75 5.24 7.89
CA SER A 42 -9.32 5.09 7.60
C SER A 42 -8.80 3.68 7.89
N GLN A 43 -9.29 3.02 8.95
CA GLN A 43 -8.85 1.68 9.35
C GLN A 43 -8.82 0.64 8.22
N PRO A 44 -9.88 0.46 7.41
CA PRO A 44 -9.82 -0.47 6.28
C PRO A 44 -8.78 -0.06 5.24
N LEU A 45 -8.56 1.24 4.99
CA LEU A 45 -7.52 1.70 4.07
C LEU A 45 -6.12 1.39 4.58
N TRP A 46 -5.86 1.57 5.87
CA TRP A 46 -4.57 1.17 6.44
C TRP A 46 -4.31 -0.32 6.34
N ARG A 47 -5.34 -1.15 6.52
CA ARG A 47 -5.23 -2.59 6.28
C ARG A 47 -4.86 -2.88 4.83
N GLN A 48 -5.49 -2.19 3.88
CA GLN A 48 -5.17 -2.34 2.46
C GLN A 48 -3.75 -1.87 2.11
N ALA A 49 -3.29 -0.76 2.68
CA ALA A 49 -1.93 -0.26 2.50
C ALA A 49 -0.88 -1.29 2.96
N ARG A 50 -1.08 -1.92 4.13
CA ARG A 50 -0.21 -3.00 4.63
C ARG A 50 -0.22 -4.23 3.72
N LEU A 51 -1.38 -4.59 3.17
CA LEU A 51 -1.48 -5.72 2.25
C LEU A 51 -0.76 -5.46 0.92
N VAL A 52 -0.81 -4.24 0.39
CA VAL A 52 -0.05 -3.85 -0.81
C VAL A 52 1.44 -3.95 -0.54
N LEU A 53 1.91 -3.38 0.58
CA LEU A 53 3.32 -3.43 0.97
C LEU A 53 3.82 -4.88 1.09
N ALA A 54 3.14 -5.69 1.89
CA ALA A 54 3.52 -7.10 2.09
C ALA A 54 3.50 -7.92 0.79
N SER A 55 2.57 -7.63 -0.13
CA SER A 55 2.49 -8.36 -1.41
C SER A 55 3.62 -8.00 -2.36
N ALA A 56 4.04 -6.74 -2.38
CA ALA A 56 5.17 -6.31 -3.19
C ALA A 56 6.50 -6.84 -2.63
N GLU A 57 6.67 -6.88 -1.31
CA GLU A 57 7.87 -7.46 -0.69
C GLU A 57 7.95 -8.98 -0.85
N ALA A 58 6.83 -9.66 -0.98
CA ALA A 58 6.77 -11.10 -1.23
C ALA A 58 6.81 -11.47 -2.73
N ALA A 59 6.87 -10.50 -3.64
CA ALA A 59 6.84 -10.75 -5.07
C ALA A 59 8.16 -11.35 -5.58
N GLU A 60 8.09 -12.48 -6.27
CA GLU A 60 9.26 -13.09 -6.89
C GLU A 60 9.82 -12.22 -8.02
N GLY A 61 11.15 -12.12 -8.11
CA GLY A 61 11.84 -11.41 -9.18
C GLY A 61 11.89 -9.88 -9.02
N VAL A 62 11.36 -9.34 -7.93
CA VAL A 62 11.50 -7.91 -7.58
C VAL A 62 12.82 -7.70 -6.83
N LEU A 63 13.62 -6.73 -7.25
CA LEU A 63 14.89 -6.42 -6.60
C LEU A 63 14.68 -5.48 -5.41
N ASP A 64 15.60 -5.51 -4.45
CA ASP A 64 15.56 -4.63 -3.28
C ASP A 64 15.56 -3.13 -3.65
N GLU A 65 16.24 -2.78 -4.75
CA GLU A 65 16.27 -1.42 -5.29
C GLU A 65 14.90 -0.96 -5.81
N ASP A 66 14.10 -1.87 -6.35
CA ASP A 66 12.74 -1.60 -6.81
C ASP A 66 11.77 -1.38 -5.63
N LEU A 67 12.07 -1.99 -4.48
CA LEU A 67 11.31 -1.83 -3.24
C LEU A 67 11.70 -0.56 -2.47
N ALA A 68 12.87 0.03 -2.71
CA ALA A 68 13.32 1.21 -1.98
C ALA A 68 12.34 2.40 -2.07
N PRO A 69 11.77 2.75 -3.24
CA PRO A 69 10.72 3.75 -3.32
C PRO A 69 9.47 3.37 -2.52
N LEU A 70 9.06 2.11 -2.55
CA LEU A 70 7.88 1.62 -1.84
C LEU A 70 8.05 1.75 -0.33
N ARG A 71 9.21 1.32 0.20
CA ARG A 71 9.58 1.43 1.62
C ARG A 71 9.64 2.90 2.08
N ARG A 72 10.11 3.83 1.22
CA ARG A 72 10.07 5.27 1.51
C ARG A 72 8.64 5.79 1.65
N VAL A 73 7.74 5.38 0.76
CA VAL A 73 6.31 5.76 0.85
C VAL A 73 5.68 5.13 2.09
N ALA A 74 5.94 3.86 2.38
CA ALA A 74 5.48 3.19 3.60
C ALA A 74 5.92 3.96 4.87
N GLY A 75 7.20 4.36 4.93
CA GLY A 75 7.74 5.14 6.04
C GLY A 75 7.05 6.49 6.25
N ARG A 76 6.67 7.19 5.17
CA ARG A 76 5.90 8.45 5.24
C ARG A 76 4.60 8.29 6.03
N TYR A 77 3.96 7.14 5.89
CA TYR A 77 2.68 6.82 6.52
C TYR A 77 2.82 5.99 7.80
N GLY A 78 4.04 5.80 8.33
CA GLY A 78 4.28 4.99 9.52
C GLY A 78 3.92 3.51 9.35
N LEU A 79 3.95 3.01 8.11
CA LEU A 79 3.72 1.60 7.80
C LEU A 79 5.04 0.84 7.95
N THR A 80 5.09 -0.05 8.94
CA THR A 80 6.16 -1.04 9.10
C THR A 80 5.57 -2.44 8.88
N VAL A 81 6.35 -3.31 8.26
CA VAL A 81 6.06 -4.75 8.19
C VAL A 81 6.66 -5.44 9.39
#